data_AF-A0A7Y6PW46-F1
#
_entry.id   AF-A0A7Y6PW46-F1
#
_cell.length_a   1.000
_cell.length_b   1.000
_cell.length_c   1.000
_cell.angle_alpha   90.00
_cell.angle_beta   90.00
_cell.angle_gamma   90.00
#
_symmetry.space_group_name_H-M   'P 1'
#
loop_
_entity.id
_entity.type
_entity.pdbx_description
1 polymer ?
#
loop_
_entity_poly.entity_id
_entity_poly.type
_entity_poly.pdbx_seq_one_letter_code
_entity_poly.pdbx_strand_id
1 'polypeptide(L)'
;MTPERLGPPAVEQLSDLAWARVERGLWAKLDADTAPSATTTEPARTSRRWVWIAAPLLAAAAAAAIVITRPGDTTPAPDRVAVEPTRYVSGDSASSISFGDAYVSLQPQTALVVSGPRTLVERGKATFSLAPSPVEPSFEVVAGDAKASAIRTIETRFQVGRSAEIVTVAVERGMVELTYRGQKLMLRDGQTWTSEPPPTPVELVTPPVETTEPAEPAASKKAAKKPKSSLSERERYEQLAALEVRDPKAALAGYLELAKGTSSWAEVSLFAAARLAGDRDDARAPALLKMYLTRFPHGANAADARELLDHLQAR
;
A
#
# COMPACT_ATOMS: atom_id res chain seq x y z
N MET A 1 -11.23 51.02 -18.77
CA MET A 1 -11.78 50.50 -17.50
C MET A 1 -11.65 48.99 -17.53
N THR A 2 -10.59 48.44 -16.94
CA THR A 2 -10.31 47.00 -16.86
C THR A 2 -10.89 46.44 -15.56
N PRO A 3 -11.65 45.33 -15.60
CA PRO A 3 -12.25 44.76 -14.39
C PRO A 3 -11.18 44.13 -13.50
N GLU A 4 -11.16 44.55 -12.23
CA GLU A 4 -10.36 43.91 -11.17
C GLU A 4 -10.75 42.44 -11.05
N ARG A 5 -9.77 41.56 -11.25
CA ARG A 5 -9.91 40.12 -11.04
C ARG A 5 -9.83 39.86 -9.54
N LEU A 6 -10.98 39.68 -8.89
CA LEU A 6 -11.06 39.26 -7.49
C LEU A 6 -10.32 37.91 -7.34
N GLY A 7 -9.27 37.91 -6.52
CA GLY A 7 -8.52 36.70 -6.20
C GLY A 7 -9.38 35.65 -5.48
N PRO A 8 -8.90 34.39 -5.40
CA PRO A 8 -9.64 33.32 -4.73
C PRO A 8 -9.94 33.70 -3.28
N PRO A 9 -11.15 33.36 -2.76
CA PRO A 9 -11.51 33.68 -1.39
C PRO A 9 -10.51 33.06 -0.43
N ALA A 10 -10.08 33.84 0.57
CA ALA A 10 -9.18 33.36 1.59
C ALA A 10 -9.83 32.18 2.32
N VAL A 11 -9.25 30.98 2.15
CA VAL A 11 -9.65 29.81 2.91
C VAL A 11 -9.06 29.96 4.30
N GLU A 12 -9.91 30.14 5.30
CA GLU A 12 -9.47 30.18 6.70
C GLU A 12 -8.79 28.86 7.05
N GLN A 13 -7.49 28.94 7.34
CA GLN A 13 -6.73 27.78 7.76
C GLN A 13 -7.21 27.36 9.15
N LEU A 14 -7.81 26.17 9.22
CA LEU A 14 -8.21 25.54 10.48
C LEU A 14 -6.98 25.38 11.36
N SER A 15 -7.07 25.85 12.61
CA SER A 15 -6.00 25.66 13.60
C SER A 15 -5.68 24.17 13.78
N ASP A 16 -4.42 23.84 14.06
CA ASP A 16 -3.95 22.45 14.25
C ASP A 16 -4.78 21.66 15.27
N LEU A 17 -5.33 22.36 16.28
CA LEU A 17 -6.16 21.77 17.32
C LEU A 17 -7.57 21.41 16.80
N ALA A 18 -8.10 22.19 15.86
CA ALA A 18 -9.32 21.84 15.13
C ALA A 18 -9.04 20.66 14.19
N TRP A 19 -7.86 20.63 13.56
CA TRP A 19 -7.49 19.55 12.66
C TRP A 19 -7.35 18.21 13.41
N ALA A 20 -6.62 18.19 14.52
CA ALA A 20 -6.42 17.01 15.35
C ALA A 20 -7.73 16.44 15.96
N ARG A 21 -8.78 17.24 16.06
CA ARG A 21 -10.10 16.82 16.56
C ARG A 21 -10.93 16.16 15.45
N VAL A 22 -10.86 16.68 14.23
CA VAL A 22 -11.50 16.05 13.06
C VAL A 22 -10.78 14.75 12.70
N GLU A 23 -9.45 14.72 12.77
CA GLU A 23 -8.66 13.51 12.51
C GLU A 23 -9.05 12.37 13.46
N ARG A 24 -9.11 12.64 14.78
CA ARG A 24 -9.55 11.66 15.78
C ARG A 24 -10.98 11.16 15.56
N GLY A 25 -11.89 12.04 15.16
CA GLY A 25 -13.26 11.66 14.85
C GLY A 25 -13.37 10.77 13.60
N LEU A 26 -12.51 11.02 12.61
CA LEU A 26 -12.45 10.25 11.37
C LEU A 26 -11.85 8.86 11.60
N TRP A 27 -10.75 8.77 12.35
CA TRP A 27 -10.10 7.51 12.70
C TRP A 27 -11.01 6.62 13.57
N ALA A 28 -11.70 7.18 14.56
CA ALA A 28 -12.65 6.43 15.39
C ALA A 28 -13.82 5.85 14.58
N LYS A 29 -14.20 6.50 13.47
CA LYS A 29 -15.25 6.02 12.58
C LYS A 29 -14.77 4.87 11.69
N LEU A 30 -13.53 4.94 11.20
CA LEU A 30 -12.89 3.87 10.44
C LEU A 30 -12.67 2.60 11.28
N ASP A 31 -12.31 2.74 12.55
CA ASP A 31 -12.16 1.60 13.46
C ASP A 31 -13.52 0.95 13.79
N ALA A 32 -14.57 1.75 13.91
CA ALA A 32 -15.92 1.25 14.13
C ALA A 32 -16.48 0.47 12.91
N ASP A 33 -16.12 0.89 11.69
CA ASP A 33 -16.52 0.22 10.45
C ASP A 33 -15.65 -1.02 10.12
N THR A 34 -14.48 -1.17 10.75
CA THR A 34 -13.54 -2.29 10.52
C THR A 34 -13.80 -3.47 11.46
N ALA A 35 -14.55 -3.28 12.55
CA ALA A 35 -14.97 -4.39 13.38
C ALA A 35 -15.97 -5.28 12.61
N PRO A 36 -15.67 -6.57 12.35
CA PRO A 36 -16.63 -7.44 11.70
C PRO A 36 -17.86 -7.53 12.60
N SER A 37 -19.02 -7.16 12.06
CA SER A 37 -20.31 -7.41 12.71
C SER A 37 -20.35 -8.88 13.08
N ALA A 38 -20.17 -9.18 14.37
CA ALA A 38 -20.34 -10.51 14.89
C ALA A 38 -21.81 -10.87 14.68
N THR A 39 -22.08 -11.58 13.59
CA THR A 39 -23.33 -12.27 13.35
C THR A 39 -23.58 -13.10 14.59
N THR A 40 -24.65 -12.74 15.30
CA THR A 40 -25.20 -13.53 16.39
C THR A 40 -25.58 -14.87 15.79
N THR A 41 -24.69 -15.86 15.88
CA THR A 41 -24.95 -17.23 15.47
C THR A 41 -25.93 -17.82 16.48
N GLU A 42 -27.17 -17.83 16.06
CA GLU A 42 -28.31 -18.56 16.60
C GLU A 42 -27.89 -20.01 16.95
N PRO A 43 -28.07 -20.48 18.20
CA PRO A 43 -27.70 -21.84 18.56
C PRO A 43 -28.64 -22.85 17.90
N ALA A 44 -28.02 -23.81 17.19
CA ALA A 44 -28.68 -24.92 16.53
C ALA A 44 -29.55 -25.74 17.50
N ARG A 45 -30.84 -25.82 17.17
CA ARG A 45 -31.85 -26.67 17.81
C ARG A 45 -31.45 -28.15 17.70
N THR A 46 -31.13 -28.76 18.83
CA THR A 46 -31.05 -30.22 18.98
C THR A 46 -32.44 -30.79 19.26
N SER A 47 -32.83 -31.79 18.47
CA SER A 47 -34.08 -32.52 18.63
C SER A 47 -33.98 -33.51 19.79
N ARG A 48 -34.73 -33.28 20.87
CA ARG A 48 -35.19 -34.34 21.77
C ARG A 48 -36.62 -34.08 22.20
N ARG A 49 -37.50 -34.97 21.74
CA ARG A 49 -38.85 -35.16 22.24
C ARG A 49 -38.78 -35.68 23.67
N TRP A 50 -39.33 -34.94 24.65
CA TRP A 50 -40.01 -35.54 25.81
C TRP A 50 -40.93 -34.53 26.53
N VAL A 51 -42.23 -34.64 26.21
CA VAL A 51 -43.39 -34.77 27.12
C VAL A 51 -43.51 -33.86 28.36
N TRP A 52 -44.54 -32.96 28.29
CA TRP A 52 -45.44 -32.40 29.32
C TRP A 52 -44.81 -31.65 30.52
N ILE A 53 -45.20 -30.41 30.84
CA ILE A 53 -46.42 -30.05 31.60
C ILE A 53 -46.83 -28.56 31.36
N ALA A 54 -48.14 -28.39 31.16
CA ALA A 54 -49.07 -27.29 31.41
C ALA A 54 -48.61 -25.84 31.77
N ALA A 55 -49.12 -24.93 30.92
CA ALA A 55 -50.01 -23.80 31.24
C ALA A 55 -49.44 -22.44 31.74
N PRO A 56 -50.13 -21.33 31.40
CA PRO A 56 -49.56 -19.99 31.21
C PRO A 56 -49.89 -19.04 32.36
N LEU A 57 -49.13 -17.95 32.52
CA LEU A 57 -49.64 -16.75 33.18
C LEU A 57 -48.80 -15.51 32.82
N LEU A 58 -49.54 -14.51 32.34
CA LEU A 58 -49.15 -13.12 32.12
C LEU A 58 -48.51 -12.49 33.36
N ALA A 59 -47.40 -11.76 33.18
CA ALA A 59 -47.10 -10.58 34.00
C ALA A 59 -46.12 -9.66 33.26
N ALA A 60 -46.59 -8.45 33.00
CA ALA A 60 -45.78 -7.32 32.57
C ALA A 60 -44.76 -6.93 33.66
N ALA A 61 -43.52 -6.68 33.25
CA ALA A 61 -42.60 -5.85 34.02
C ALA A 61 -41.62 -5.18 33.06
N ALA A 62 -41.85 -3.90 32.81
CA ALA A 62 -40.88 -3.00 32.21
C ALA A 62 -39.68 -2.89 33.16
N ALA A 63 -38.60 -3.61 32.87
CA ALA A 63 -37.31 -3.34 33.47
C ALA A 63 -36.56 -2.39 32.54
N ALA A 64 -36.67 -1.09 32.83
CA ALA A 64 -35.71 -0.11 32.35
C ALA A 64 -34.33 -0.52 32.86
N ALA A 65 -33.51 -1.07 31.97
CA ALA A 65 -32.10 -1.30 32.24
C ALA A 65 -31.41 0.07 32.34
N ILE A 66 -31.31 0.58 33.57
CA ILE A 66 -30.36 1.65 33.90
C ILE A 66 -28.98 1.02 33.74
N VAL A 67 -28.36 1.23 32.59
CA VAL A 67 -26.94 0.99 32.38
C VAL A 67 -26.22 2.04 33.21
N ILE A 68 -25.84 1.67 34.44
CA ILE A 68 -24.87 2.40 35.23
C ILE A 68 -23.54 2.24 34.51
N THR A 69 -23.21 3.20 33.64
CA THR A 69 -21.86 3.35 33.10
C THR A 69 -20.95 3.67 34.29
N ARG A 70 -20.28 2.65 34.83
CA ARG A 70 -19.14 2.88 35.72
C ARG A 70 -18.15 3.74 34.94
N PRO A 71 -17.80 4.96 35.41
CA PRO A 71 -16.66 5.68 34.86
C PRO A 71 -15.45 4.80 35.14
N GLY A 72 -14.99 4.10 34.10
CA GLY A 72 -13.75 3.35 34.18
C GLY A 72 -12.66 4.34 34.47
N ASP A 73 -11.93 4.11 35.57
CA ASP A 73 -10.65 4.72 35.87
C ASP A 73 -9.75 4.56 34.63
N THR A 74 -9.83 5.55 33.76
CA THR A 74 -8.98 5.64 32.57
C THR A 74 -7.69 6.17 33.13
N THR A 75 -6.86 5.27 33.67
CA THR A 75 -5.48 5.57 34.04
C THR A 75 -4.88 6.32 32.84
N PRO A 76 -4.56 7.62 32.98
CA PRO A 76 -4.06 8.39 31.87
C PRO A 76 -2.84 7.66 31.32
N ALA A 77 -2.91 7.27 30.05
CA ALA A 77 -1.78 6.67 29.38
C ALA A 77 -0.58 7.59 29.60
N PRO A 78 0.57 7.08 30.08
CA PRO A 78 1.72 7.92 30.37
C PRO A 78 2.01 8.76 29.14
N ASP A 79 2.04 10.09 29.32
CA ASP A 79 2.33 11.07 28.29
C ASP A 79 3.60 10.62 27.56
N ARG A 80 3.42 10.09 26.34
CA ARG A 80 4.55 9.81 25.46
C ARG A 80 5.05 11.16 25.03
N VAL A 81 6.12 11.63 25.68
CA VAL A 81 6.85 12.84 25.28
C VAL A 81 7.09 12.74 23.78
N ALA A 82 6.44 13.62 23.02
CA ALA A 82 6.61 13.67 21.57
C ALA A 82 8.07 14.01 21.30
N VAL A 83 8.83 13.01 20.85
CA VAL A 83 10.23 13.22 20.47
C VAL A 83 10.21 14.02 19.17
N GLU A 84 10.73 15.25 19.21
CA GLU A 84 10.86 16.07 18.02
C GLU A 84 11.77 15.38 17.00
N PRO A 85 11.36 15.31 15.72
CA PRO A 85 12.15 14.64 14.69
C PRO A 85 13.44 15.41 14.41
N THR A 86 14.58 14.73 14.43
CA THR A 86 15.89 15.31 14.08
C THR A 86 16.29 14.92 12.66
N ARG A 87 16.68 15.91 11.84
CA ARG A 87 17.16 15.69 10.48
C ARG A 87 18.68 15.72 10.39
N TYR A 88 19.27 14.71 9.76
CA TYR A 88 20.69 14.58 9.48
C TYR A 88 20.94 14.60 7.97
N VAL A 89 21.95 15.36 7.54
CA VAL A 89 22.35 15.44 6.13
C VAL A 89 23.87 15.29 6.04
N SER A 90 24.30 14.30 5.26
CA SER A 90 25.68 14.06 4.90
C SER A 90 26.04 14.87 3.65
N GLY A 91 27.19 15.55 3.67
CA GLY A 91 27.73 16.31 2.54
C GLY A 91 28.45 15.40 1.54
N ASP A 92 29.59 15.85 1.00
CA ASP A 92 30.39 15.07 0.05
C ASP A 92 31.28 14.00 0.69
N SER A 93 31.25 13.88 2.02
CA SER A 93 31.99 12.89 2.80
C SER A 93 31.05 12.05 3.63
N ALA A 94 31.38 10.77 3.83
CA ALA A 94 30.63 9.92 4.73
C ALA A 94 30.61 10.49 6.16
N SER A 95 29.53 10.25 6.88
CA SER A 95 29.37 10.66 8.28
C SER A 95 28.72 9.55 9.09
N SER A 96 28.99 9.48 10.38
CA SER A 96 28.34 8.52 11.27
C SER A 96 27.59 9.21 12.40
N ILE A 97 26.48 8.60 12.82
CA ILE A 97 25.65 9.04 13.94
C ILE A 97 25.26 7.83 14.78
N SER A 98 25.04 8.05 16.07
CA SER A 98 24.53 7.04 17.00
C SER A 98 23.28 7.58 17.67
N PHE A 99 22.22 6.78 17.75
CA PHE A 99 21.02 7.13 18.51
C PHE A 99 20.41 5.90 19.15
N GLY A 100 20.21 5.97 20.48
CA GLY A 100 19.84 4.81 21.27
C GLY A 100 20.89 3.70 21.15
N ASP A 101 20.46 2.55 20.64
CA ASP A 101 21.28 1.35 20.41
C ASP A 101 21.60 1.11 18.92
N ALA A 102 21.32 2.10 18.07
CA ALA A 102 21.60 2.07 16.64
C ALA A 102 22.86 2.89 16.31
N TYR A 103 23.78 2.28 15.57
CA TYR A 103 24.87 2.96 14.91
C TYR A 103 24.57 3.08 13.42
N VAL A 104 24.58 4.29 12.87
CA VAL A 104 24.22 4.55 11.47
C VAL A 104 25.37 5.23 10.76
N SER A 105 25.84 4.61 9.67
CA SER A 105 26.83 5.16 8.76
C SER A 105 26.12 5.70 7.51
N LEU A 106 26.21 7.01 7.31
CA LEU A 106 25.65 7.71 6.15
C LEU A 106 26.72 7.81 5.07
N GLN A 107 26.41 7.33 3.86
CA GLN A 107 27.23 7.59 2.69
C GLN A 107 27.19 9.08 2.30
N PRO A 108 28.08 9.55 1.39
CA PRO A 108 27.97 10.89 0.83
C PRO A 108 26.57 11.17 0.27
N GLN A 109 26.11 12.41 0.42
CA GLN A 109 24.85 12.93 -0.11
C GLN A 109 23.57 12.25 0.42
N THR A 110 23.67 11.62 1.59
CA THR A 110 22.53 10.99 2.28
C THR A 110 21.78 11.98 3.17
N ALA A 111 20.45 11.94 3.16
CA ALA A 111 19.62 12.69 4.11
C ALA A 111 18.63 11.74 4.81
N LEU A 112 18.49 11.92 6.12
CA LEU A 112 17.78 10.99 7.00
C LEU A 112 17.10 11.76 8.14
N VAL A 113 15.89 11.36 8.51
CA VAL A 113 15.12 11.94 9.64
C VAL A 113 14.91 10.86 10.69
N VAL A 114 15.26 11.15 11.94
CA VAL A 114 15.12 10.24 13.08
C VAL A 114 14.01 10.73 13.99
N SER A 115 13.10 9.84 14.39
CA SER A 115 12.00 10.11 15.31
C SER A 115 11.78 8.90 16.23
N GLY A 116 12.51 8.86 17.36
CA GLY A 116 12.51 7.72 18.27
C GLY A 116 13.10 6.45 17.61
N PRO A 117 12.41 5.29 17.63
CA PRO A 117 12.88 4.06 16.99
C PRO A 117 12.61 4.01 15.48
N ARG A 118 12.01 5.07 14.91
CA ARG A 118 11.70 5.18 13.48
C ARG A 118 12.69 6.10 12.79
N THR A 119 13.13 5.67 11.62
CA THR A 119 14.07 6.41 10.79
C THR A 119 13.55 6.50 9.37
N LEU A 120 13.50 7.68 8.77
CA LEU A 120 13.13 7.91 7.38
C LEU A 120 14.39 8.23 6.56
N VAL A 121 14.66 7.45 5.52
CA VAL A 121 15.70 7.73 4.52
C VAL A 121 15.07 8.56 3.39
N GLU A 122 15.39 9.85 3.34
CA GLU A 122 14.91 10.77 2.31
C GLU A 122 15.61 10.51 0.98
N ARG A 123 16.94 10.36 1.01
CA ARG A 123 17.81 10.10 -0.15
C ARG A 123 19.16 9.53 0.27
N GLY A 124 19.86 8.93 -0.69
CA GLY A 124 21.21 8.40 -0.52
C GLY A 124 21.21 6.99 0.06
N LYS A 125 22.30 6.61 0.72
CA LYS A 125 22.49 5.26 1.30
C LYS A 125 22.95 5.37 2.74
N ALA A 126 22.36 4.56 3.60
CA ALA A 126 22.71 4.46 5.01
C ALA A 126 22.85 2.99 5.42
N THR A 127 23.89 2.67 6.17
CA THR A 127 24.09 1.36 6.80
C THR A 127 23.74 1.46 8.28
N PHE A 128 22.81 0.62 8.72
CA PHE A 128 22.31 0.52 10.08
C PHE A 128 22.94 -0.69 10.75
N SER A 129 23.52 -0.51 11.94
CA SER A 129 24.02 -1.58 12.79
C SER A 129 23.31 -1.50 14.13
N LEU A 130 22.59 -2.56 14.49
CA LEU A 130 21.76 -2.65 15.68
C LEU A 130 22.31 -3.74 16.60
N ALA A 131 22.51 -3.38 17.87
CA ALA A 131 22.78 -4.37 18.89
C ALA A 131 21.55 -5.26 19.14
N PRO A 132 21.73 -6.53 19.54
CA PRO A 132 20.64 -7.35 20.03
C PRO A 132 19.93 -6.65 21.20
N SER A 133 18.61 -6.59 21.17
CA SER A 133 17.81 -6.03 22.26
C SER A 133 16.68 -6.99 22.64
N PRO A 134 16.55 -7.34 23.93
CA PRO A 134 15.46 -8.19 24.42
C PRO A 134 14.13 -7.45 24.57
N VAL A 135 14.13 -6.12 24.40
CA VAL A 135 12.95 -5.27 24.60
C VAL A 135 12.47 -4.76 23.24
N GLU A 136 11.25 -5.12 22.85
CA GLU A 136 10.58 -4.55 21.67
C GLU A 136 10.22 -3.09 21.96
N PRO A 137 10.70 -2.15 21.12
CA PRO A 137 10.12 -2.01 19.79
C PRO A 137 11.06 -2.37 18.64
N SER A 138 10.49 -2.91 17.56
CA SER A 138 11.20 -3.08 16.29
C SER A 138 11.80 -1.75 15.83
N PHE A 139 13.06 -1.78 15.41
CA PHE A 139 13.68 -0.64 14.75
C PHE A 139 13.14 -0.57 13.33
N GLU A 140 12.56 0.56 12.96
CA GLU A 140 11.87 0.73 11.69
C GLU A 140 12.60 1.76 10.83
N VAL A 141 12.98 1.36 9.63
CA VAL A 141 13.55 2.22 8.60
C VAL A 141 12.56 2.32 7.44
N VAL A 142 12.14 3.54 7.13
CA VAL A 142 11.24 3.84 6.03
C VAL A 142 12.03 4.48 4.90
N ALA A 143 11.79 4.06 3.66
CA ALA A 143 12.38 4.64 2.47
C ALA A 143 11.33 4.59 1.34
N GLY A 144 10.65 5.72 1.08
CA GLY A 144 9.51 5.73 0.17
C GLY A 144 8.39 4.78 0.64
N ASP A 145 7.94 3.89 -0.24
CA ASP A 145 6.91 2.87 0.04
C ASP A 145 7.45 1.64 0.78
N ALA A 146 8.77 1.56 0.99
CA ALA A 146 9.41 0.44 1.65
C ALA A 146 9.60 0.72 3.14
N LYS A 147 9.21 -0.25 3.97
CA LYS A 147 9.41 -0.26 5.41
C LYS A 147 10.23 -1.48 5.78
N ALA A 148 11.47 -1.26 6.18
CA ALA A 148 12.36 -2.29 6.71
C ALA A 148 12.28 -2.30 8.24
N SER A 149 11.76 -3.38 8.82
CA SER A 149 11.67 -3.58 10.27
C SER A 149 12.71 -4.62 10.69
N ALA A 150 13.72 -4.20 11.45
CA ALA A 150 14.76 -5.10 11.92
C ALA A 150 14.29 -5.94 13.10
N ILE A 151 14.59 -7.24 13.07
CA ILE A 151 14.27 -8.17 14.15
C ILE A 151 15.42 -8.13 15.16
N ARG A 152 15.21 -7.45 16.30
CA ARG A 152 16.26 -7.15 17.29
C ARG A 152 16.70 -8.33 18.17
N THR A 153 16.28 -9.57 17.88
CA THR A 153 16.71 -10.75 18.64
C THR A 153 18.17 -11.14 18.38
N ILE A 154 18.76 -10.63 17.28
CA ILE A 154 20.15 -10.88 16.88
C ILE A 154 20.80 -9.57 16.45
N GLU A 155 22.13 -9.54 16.46
CA GLU A 155 22.90 -8.43 15.88
C GLU A 155 22.48 -8.29 14.42
N THR A 156 21.96 -7.11 14.06
CA THR A 156 21.39 -6.89 12.74
C THR A 156 22.08 -5.72 12.08
N ARG A 157 22.66 -5.97 10.90
CA ARG A 157 23.34 -4.99 10.07
C ARG A 157 22.81 -5.04 8.65
N PHE A 158 22.28 -3.93 8.18
CA PHE A 158 21.67 -3.84 6.87
C PHE A 158 21.84 -2.44 6.30
N GLN A 159 21.83 -2.34 4.97
CA GLN A 159 21.90 -1.10 4.23
C GLN A 159 20.56 -0.80 3.59
N VAL A 160 20.11 0.45 3.71
CA VAL A 160 18.96 0.98 3.01
C VAL A 160 19.42 2.13 2.13
N GLY A 161 19.07 2.06 0.85
CA GLY A 161 19.32 3.09 -0.14
C GLY A 161 18.02 3.59 -0.74
N ARG A 162 17.96 4.89 -1.00
CA ARG A 162 16.91 5.53 -1.79
C ARG A 162 17.52 6.46 -2.82
N SER A 163 17.25 6.19 -4.09
CA SER A 163 17.64 7.02 -5.23
C SER A 163 16.42 7.31 -6.07
N ALA A 164 15.92 8.55 -6.01
CA ALA A 164 14.63 8.93 -6.58
C ALA A 164 13.50 8.00 -6.10
N GLU A 165 12.96 7.17 -6.98
CA GLU A 165 11.87 6.22 -6.73
C GLU A 165 12.38 4.78 -6.47
N ILE A 166 13.68 4.54 -6.65
CA ILE A 166 14.28 3.22 -6.43
C ILE A 166 14.75 3.11 -4.98
N VAL A 167 14.33 2.02 -4.34
CA VAL A 167 14.72 1.66 -2.98
C VAL A 167 15.49 0.35 -3.05
N THR A 168 16.62 0.29 -2.36
CA THR A 168 17.41 -0.93 -2.21
C THR A 168 17.57 -1.24 -0.74
N VAL A 169 17.36 -2.50 -0.37
CA VAL A 169 17.60 -3.01 0.99
C VAL A 169 18.51 -4.22 0.88
N ALA A 170 19.69 -4.14 1.47
CA ALA A 170 20.66 -5.23 1.49
C ALA A 170 20.96 -5.62 2.94
N VAL A 171 20.82 -6.89 3.29
CA VAL A 171 21.08 -7.39 4.64
C VAL A 171 22.48 -8.00 4.69
N GLU A 172 23.37 -7.41 5.47
CA GLU A 172 24.73 -7.94 5.67
C GLU A 172 24.73 -9.03 6.75
N ARG A 173 23.99 -8.80 7.84
CA ARG A 173 23.84 -9.73 8.97
C ARG A 173 22.47 -9.54 9.63
N GLY A 174 21.86 -10.61 10.10
CA GLY A 174 20.61 -10.61 10.82
C GLY A 174 19.38 -10.85 9.92
N MET A 175 18.21 -10.45 10.43
CA MET A 175 16.94 -10.62 9.72
C MET A 175 16.15 -9.33 9.70
N VAL A 176 15.61 -9.00 8.53
CA VAL A 176 14.82 -7.79 8.29
C VAL A 176 13.49 -8.17 7.66
N GLU A 177 12.38 -7.84 8.32
CA GLU A 177 11.06 -7.89 7.69
C GLU A 177 10.89 -6.63 6.83
N LEU A 178 10.90 -6.81 5.52
CA LEU A 178 10.60 -5.77 4.56
C LEU A 178 9.10 -5.78 4.25
N THR A 179 8.43 -4.64 4.41
CA THR A 179 7.08 -4.42 3.89
C THR A 179 7.16 -3.43 2.73
N TYR A 180 6.67 -3.83 1.55
CA TYR A 180 6.61 -2.97 0.38
C TYR A 180 5.24 -3.11 -0.29
N ARG A 181 4.50 -1.99 -0.40
CA ARG A 181 3.14 -1.96 -0.97
C ARG A 181 2.22 -3.04 -0.37
N GLY A 182 2.27 -3.19 0.96
CA GLY A 182 1.50 -4.17 1.72
C GLY A 182 2.00 -5.62 1.65
N GLN A 183 2.97 -5.94 0.78
CA GLN A 183 3.59 -7.26 0.74
C GLN A 183 4.73 -7.33 1.75
N LYS A 184 4.75 -8.40 2.54
CA LYS A 184 5.82 -8.71 3.49
C LYS A 184 6.81 -9.69 2.88
N LEU A 185 8.09 -9.38 2.98
CA LEU A 185 9.21 -10.21 2.56
C LEU A 185 10.23 -10.28 3.70
N MET A 186 10.69 -11.48 4.02
CA MET A 186 11.76 -11.66 5.00
C MET A 186 13.10 -11.69 4.28
N LEU A 187 13.99 -10.76 4.61
CA LEU A 187 15.37 -10.72 4.11
C LEU A 187 16.33 -11.26 5.17
N ARG A 188 17.28 -12.09 4.74
CA ARG A 188 18.32 -12.74 5.56
C ARG A 188 19.72 -12.31 5.10
N ASP A 189 20.73 -12.70 5.85
CA ASP A 189 22.16 -12.53 5.53
C ASP A 189 22.48 -12.72 4.04
N GLY A 190 23.12 -11.71 3.45
CA GLY A 190 23.54 -11.69 2.05
C GLY A 190 22.42 -11.43 1.04
N GLN A 191 21.16 -11.36 1.47
CA GLN A 191 20.05 -11.08 0.56
C GLN A 191 19.94 -9.58 0.29
N THR A 192 19.63 -9.28 -0.97
CA THR A 192 19.34 -7.91 -1.42
C THR A 192 17.98 -7.90 -2.10
N TRP A 193 17.24 -6.83 -1.85
CA TRP A 193 15.99 -6.53 -2.51
C TRP A 193 16.06 -5.14 -3.12
N THR A 194 15.45 -4.97 -4.28
CA THR A 194 15.29 -3.67 -4.96
C THR A 194 13.82 -3.48 -5.35
N SER A 195 13.34 -2.24 -5.28
CA SER A 195 12.03 -1.89 -5.84
C SER A 195 12.05 -1.79 -7.36
N GLU A 196 13.25 -1.78 -7.97
CA GLU A 196 13.42 -1.78 -9.41
C GLU A 196 12.83 -3.07 -10.00
N PRO A 197 11.94 -2.96 -11.01
CA PRO A 197 11.46 -4.13 -11.73
C PRO A 197 12.65 -4.88 -12.33
N PRO A 198 12.68 -6.23 -12.28
CA PRO A 198 13.72 -6.97 -12.97
C PRO A 198 13.76 -6.54 -14.44
N PRO A 199 14.96 -6.33 -15.03
CA PRO A 199 15.06 -5.94 -16.42
C PRO A 199 14.32 -6.98 -17.24
N THR A 200 13.33 -6.52 -18.00
CA THR A 200 12.58 -7.41 -18.88
C THR A 200 13.58 -8.13 -19.78
N PRO A 201 13.62 -9.48 -19.79
CA PRO A 201 14.54 -10.20 -20.65
C PRO A 201 14.28 -9.72 -22.07
N VAL A 202 15.29 -9.10 -22.69
CA VAL A 202 15.23 -8.76 -24.09
C VAL A 202 15.22 -10.10 -24.81
N GLU A 203 14.03 -10.55 -25.20
CA GLU A 203 13.83 -11.75 -26.01
C GLU A 203 14.66 -11.55 -27.29
N LEU A 204 15.83 -12.21 -27.31
CA LEU A 204 16.71 -12.28 -28.46
C LEU A 204 15.89 -12.87 -29.60
N VAL A 205 15.44 -12.00 -30.50
CA VAL A 205 14.83 -12.38 -31.77
C VAL A 205 15.86 -13.22 -32.52
N THR A 206 15.74 -14.54 -32.43
CA THR A 206 16.43 -15.46 -33.32
C THR A 206 15.87 -15.24 -34.73
N PRO A 207 16.71 -15.01 -35.75
CA PRO A 207 16.23 -14.90 -37.12
C PRO A 207 15.61 -16.24 -37.58
N PRO A 208 14.57 -16.20 -38.43
CA PRO A 208 13.86 -17.40 -38.85
C PRO A 208 14.75 -18.23 -39.79
N VAL A 209 15.03 -19.47 -39.40
CA VAL A 209 15.56 -20.49 -40.31
C VAL A 209 14.36 -21.15 -41.00
N GLU A 210 14.25 -20.90 -42.29
CA GLU A 210 13.32 -21.53 -43.22
C GLU A 210 13.88 -22.91 -43.60
N THR A 211 13.25 -24.02 -43.16
CA THR A 211 13.56 -25.37 -43.65
C THR A 211 12.33 -26.29 -43.53
N THR A 212 11.65 -26.41 -44.67
CA THR A 212 10.99 -27.59 -45.29
C THR A 212 10.48 -28.77 -44.43
N GLU A 213 9.16 -29.01 -44.54
CA GLU A 213 8.44 -30.31 -44.45
C GLU A 213 9.03 -31.39 -45.41
N PRO A 214 8.66 -32.70 -45.40
CA PRO A 214 7.52 -33.37 -44.71
C PRO A 214 7.76 -34.79 -44.12
N ALA A 215 6.88 -35.24 -43.21
CA ALA A 215 6.20 -36.58 -43.20
C ALA A 215 5.65 -36.99 -41.82
N GLU A 216 4.33 -37.17 -41.76
CA GLU A 216 3.54 -37.93 -40.76
C GLU A 216 3.60 -39.45 -41.13
N PRO A 217 3.51 -40.47 -40.23
CA PRO A 217 2.45 -40.61 -39.23
C PRO A 217 2.73 -41.36 -37.91
N ALA A 218 1.94 -41.02 -36.87
CA ALA A 218 1.10 -41.95 -36.08
C ALA A 218 0.73 -41.39 -34.69
N ALA A 219 -0.57 -41.18 -34.51
CA ALA A 219 -1.37 -41.33 -33.31
C ALA A 219 -0.67 -41.35 -31.93
N SER A 220 -0.79 -40.24 -31.20
CA SER A 220 -0.98 -40.29 -29.74
C SER A 220 -1.87 -39.15 -29.27
N LYS A 221 -3.15 -39.46 -29.04
CA LYS A 221 -4.08 -38.64 -28.25
C LYS A 221 -3.61 -38.66 -26.79
N LYS A 222 -2.65 -37.80 -26.44
CA LYS A 222 -2.44 -37.36 -25.05
C LYS A 222 -3.14 -36.02 -24.90
N ALA A 223 -4.21 -36.01 -24.11
CA ALA A 223 -4.89 -34.80 -23.67
C ALA A 223 -3.90 -33.91 -22.91
N ALA A 224 -3.31 -32.95 -23.61
CA ALA A 224 -2.48 -31.90 -23.01
C ALA A 224 -3.41 -31.00 -22.18
N LYS A 225 -3.38 -31.19 -20.86
CA LYS A 225 -3.90 -30.20 -19.91
C LYS A 225 -3.11 -28.91 -20.17
N LYS A 226 -3.74 -27.93 -20.83
CA LYS A 226 -3.23 -26.56 -20.95
C LYS A 226 -2.83 -26.09 -19.55
N PRO A 227 -1.56 -25.76 -19.28
CA PRO A 227 -1.21 -25.13 -18.01
C PRO A 227 -1.87 -23.74 -18.02
N LYS A 228 -2.94 -23.59 -17.23
CA LYS A 228 -3.48 -22.28 -16.90
C LYS A 228 -2.53 -21.64 -15.89
N SER A 229 -1.39 -21.13 -16.34
CA SER A 229 -0.68 -20.11 -15.57
C SER A 229 -1.48 -18.83 -15.75
N SER A 230 -2.49 -18.63 -14.90
CA SER A 230 -3.11 -17.32 -14.78
C SER A 230 -2.04 -16.37 -14.24
N LEU A 231 -1.45 -15.57 -15.12
CA LEU A 231 -0.59 -14.45 -14.72
C LEU A 231 -1.29 -13.70 -13.59
N SER A 232 -0.50 -13.34 -12.58
CA SER A 232 -0.97 -12.48 -11.50
C SER A 232 -1.46 -11.16 -12.09
N GLU A 233 -2.42 -10.53 -11.43
CA GLU A 233 -2.97 -9.25 -11.91
C GLU A 233 -1.91 -8.14 -11.99
N ARG A 234 -0.90 -8.20 -11.12
CA ARG A 234 0.29 -7.34 -11.18
C ARG A 234 1.06 -7.54 -12.48
N GLU A 235 1.39 -8.78 -12.83
CA GLU A 235 2.11 -9.07 -14.07
C GLU A 235 1.30 -8.65 -15.29
N ARG A 236 -0.03 -8.79 -15.25
CA ARG A 236 -0.90 -8.29 -16.32
C ARG A 236 -0.84 -6.77 -16.42
N TYR A 237 -0.91 -6.05 -15.30
CA TYR A 237 -0.77 -4.59 -15.29
C TYR A 237 0.57 -4.15 -15.88
N GLU A 238 1.68 -4.79 -15.47
CA GLU A 238 3.04 -4.49 -15.96
C GLU A 238 3.16 -4.76 -17.47
N GLN A 239 2.56 -5.84 -17.98
CA GLN A 239 2.48 -6.13 -19.41
C GLN A 239 1.71 -5.06 -20.18
N LEU A 240 0.60 -4.56 -19.62
CA LEU A 240 -0.20 -3.49 -20.23
C LEU A 240 0.56 -2.16 -20.25
N ALA A 241 1.32 -1.86 -19.19
CA ALA A 241 2.16 -0.66 -19.12
C ALA A 241 3.23 -0.67 -20.20
N ALA A 242 3.91 -1.81 -20.41
CA ALA A 242 4.86 -1.98 -21.49
C ALA A 242 4.22 -1.84 -22.89
N LEU A 243 2.92 -2.14 -23.00
CA LEU A 243 2.17 -2.08 -24.26
C LEU A 243 1.73 -0.65 -24.62
N GLU A 244 1.63 0.29 -23.68
CA GLU A 244 1.17 1.67 -23.94
C GLU A 244 1.93 2.36 -25.09
N VAL A 245 3.24 2.10 -25.19
CA VAL A 245 4.12 2.69 -26.20
C VAL A 245 3.87 2.09 -27.59
N ARG A 246 3.62 0.78 -27.65
CA ARG A 246 3.55 0.02 -28.91
C ARG A 246 2.12 -0.07 -29.45
N ASP A 247 1.16 -0.34 -28.58
CA ASP A 247 -0.26 -0.46 -28.91
C ASP A 247 -1.12 0.13 -27.77
N PRO A 248 -1.33 1.47 -27.77
CA PRO A 248 -2.10 2.14 -26.74
C PRO A 248 -3.57 1.71 -26.73
N LYS A 249 -4.13 1.26 -27.85
CA LYS A 249 -5.53 0.81 -27.92
C LYS A 249 -5.69 -0.52 -27.20
N ALA A 250 -4.77 -1.46 -27.42
CA ALA A 250 -4.75 -2.73 -26.71
C ALA A 250 -4.46 -2.54 -25.21
N ALA A 251 -3.51 -1.66 -24.85
CA ALA A 251 -3.23 -1.33 -23.46
C ALA A 251 -4.47 -0.77 -22.74
N LEU A 252 -5.16 0.21 -23.36
CA LEU A 252 -6.40 0.77 -22.84
C LEU A 252 -7.48 -0.30 -22.63
N ALA A 253 -7.68 -1.20 -23.62
CA ALA A 253 -8.66 -2.28 -23.50
C ALA A 253 -8.33 -3.24 -22.35
N GLY A 254 -7.04 -3.59 -22.17
CA GLY A 254 -6.60 -4.47 -21.09
C GLY A 254 -6.72 -3.82 -19.71
N TYR A 255 -6.45 -2.51 -19.59
CA TYR A 255 -6.67 -1.81 -18.33
C TYR A 255 -8.14 -1.76 -17.94
N LEU A 256 -9.04 -1.54 -18.91
CA LEU A 256 -10.48 -1.58 -18.67
C LEU A 256 -10.97 -2.98 -18.25
N GLU A 257 -10.38 -4.04 -18.81
CA GLU A 257 -10.68 -5.41 -18.39
C GLU A 257 -10.19 -5.68 -16.95
N LEU A 258 -8.97 -5.28 -16.63
CA LEU A 258 -8.40 -5.43 -15.29
C LEU A 258 -9.17 -4.60 -14.25
N ALA A 259 -9.65 -3.42 -14.64
CA ALA A 259 -10.49 -2.56 -13.83
C ALA A 259 -11.85 -3.15 -13.48
N LYS A 260 -12.38 -4.15 -14.20
CA LYS A 260 -13.68 -4.78 -13.86
C LYS A 260 -13.62 -5.59 -12.56
N GLY A 261 -12.43 -6.08 -12.17
CA GLY A 261 -12.23 -6.83 -10.92
C GLY A 261 -12.41 -5.97 -9.67
N THR A 262 -12.41 -6.59 -8.49
CA THR A 262 -12.45 -5.91 -7.18
C THR A 262 -11.10 -5.91 -6.46
N SER A 263 -10.02 -6.22 -7.17
CA SER A 263 -8.70 -6.28 -6.58
C SER A 263 -8.08 -4.91 -6.37
N SER A 264 -6.99 -4.86 -5.61
CA SER A 264 -6.19 -3.65 -5.42
C SER A 264 -5.65 -3.07 -6.74
N TRP A 265 -5.56 -3.89 -7.80
CA TRP A 265 -5.12 -3.45 -9.13
C TRP A 265 -6.23 -2.85 -9.98
N ALA A 266 -7.51 -3.08 -9.64
CA ALA A 266 -8.63 -2.54 -10.39
C ALA A 266 -8.65 -1.00 -10.35
N GLU A 267 -8.31 -0.43 -9.19
CA GLU A 267 -8.17 1.00 -8.99
C GLU A 267 -7.09 1.58 -9.90
N VAL A 268 -5.85 1.07 -9.76
CA VAL A 268 -4.68 1.57 -10.50
C VAL A 268 -4.90 1.43 -12.01
N SER A 269 -5.52 0.33 -12.46
CA SER A 269 -5.82 0.08 -13.86
C SER A 269 -6.85 1.06 -14.42
N LEU A 270 -7.91 1.37 -13.68
CA LEU A 270 -8.93 2.31 -14.16
C LEU A 270 -8.37 3.73 -14.30
N PHE A 271 -7.51 4.15 -13.38
CA PHE A 271 -6.81 5.43 -13.50
C PHE A 271 -5.84 5.45 -14.68
N ALA A 272 -5.03 4.39 -14.85
CA ALA A 272 -4.12 4.27 -15.99
C ALA A 272 -4.87 4.33 -17.33
N ALA A 273 -6.01 3.65 -17.45
CA ALA A 273 -6.89 3.76 -18.62
C ALA A 273 -7.37 5.19 -18.87
N ALA A 274 -7.78 5.89 -17.82
CA ALA A 274 -8.28 7.27 -17.93
C ALA A 274 -7.17 8.25 -18.35
N ARG A 275 -5.96 8.14 -17.77
CA ARG A 275 -4.78 8.93 -18.15
C ARG A 275 -4.39 8.67 -19.60
N LEU A 276 -4.24 7.41 -19.99
CA LEU A 276 -3.86 7.03 -21.35
C LEU A 276 -4.88 7.53 -22.39
N ALA A 277 -6.18 7.49 -22.06
CA ALA A 277 -7.23 8.07 -22.90
C ALA A 277 -7.09 9.60 -23.02
N GLY A 278 -6.79 10.30 -21.92
CA GLY A 278 -6.57 11.75 -21.91
C GLY A 278 -5.34 12.17 -22.73
N ASP A 279 -4.23 11.46 -22.60
CA ASP A 279 -2.98 11.72 -23.33
C ASP A 279 -3.13 11.60 -24.85
N ARG A 280 -4.17 10.91 -25.32
CA ARG A 280 -4.47 10.71 -26.76
C ARG A 280 -5.71 11.45 -27.23
N ASP A 281 -6.22 12.38 -26.43
CA ASP A 281 -7.45 13.14 -26.70
C ASP A 281 -8.66 12.24 -27.03
N ASP A 282 -8.75 11.05 -26.40
CA ASP A 282 -9.90 10.17 -26.54
C ASP A 282 -11.11 10.76 -25.78
N ALA A 283 -12.22 10.95 -26.49
CA ALA A 283 -13.45 11.54 -25.94
C ALA A 283 -14.02 10.80 -24.71
N ARG A 284 -13.59 9.55 -24.47
CA ARG A 284 -14.00 8.76 -23.30
C ARG A 284 -13.26 9.14 -22.01
N ALA A 285 -12.15 9.85 -22.07
CA ALA A 285 -11.31 10.14 -20.90
C ALA A 285 -12.08 10.80 -19.72
N PRO A 286 -12.93 11.83 -19.93
CA PRO A 286 -13.69 12.44 -18.85
C PRO A 286 -14.67 11.46 -18.18
N ALA A 287 -15.27 10.54 -18.95
CA ALA A 287 -16.19 9.54 -18.43
C ALA A 287 -15.45 8.50 -17.56
N LEU A 288 -14.24 8.10 -17.96
CA LEU A 288 -13.39 7.18 -17.20
C LEU A 288 -12.91 7.79 -15.88
N LEU A 289 -12.52 9.07 -15.86
CA LEU A 289 -12.13 9.78 -14.63
C LEU A 289 -13.31 9.92 -13.66
N LYS A 290 -14.50 10.26 -14.15
CA LYS A 290 -15.72 10.28 -13.33
C LYS A 290 -16.04 8.90 -12.75
N MET A 291 -15.88 7.84 -13.55
CA MET A 291 -16.04 6.46 -13.09
C MET A 291 -15.03 6.11 -11.99
N TYR A 292 -13.76 6.50 -12.15
CA TYR A 292 -12.72 6.30 -11.14
C TYR A 292 -13.08 7.00 -9.83
N LEU A 293 -13.41 8.29 -9.87
CA LEU A 293 -13.74 9.08 -8.67
C LEU A 293 -15.02 8.60 -7.97
N THR A 294 -15.98 8.07 -8.73
CA THR A 294 -17.21 7.50 -8.16
C THR A 294 -16.91 6.18 -7.44
N ARG A 295 -16.06 5.34 -8.04
CA ARG A 295 -15.77 4.00 -7.52
C ARG A 295 -14.71 3.99 -6.42
N PHE A 296 -13.75 4.90 -6.50
CA PHE A 296 -12.59 5.02 -5.60
C PHE A 296 -12.45 6.47 -5.12
N PRO A 297 -13.42 7.01 -4.35
CA PRO A 297 -13.44 8.43 -3.95
C PRO A 297 -12.23 8.86 -3.10
N HIS A 298 -11.61 7.90 -2.42
CA HIS A 298 -10.41 8.04 -1.59
C HIS A 298 -9.23 7.21 -2.13
N GLY A 299 -9.26 6.86 -3.42
CA GLY A 299 -8.18 6.12 -4.06
C GLY A 299 -6.86 6.90 -4.06
N ALA A 300 -5.74 6.18 -4.18
CA ALA A 300 -4.39 6.73 -4.20
C ALA A 300 -4.21 7.83 -5.27
N ASN A 301 -4.93 7.73 -6.40
CA ASN A 301 -4.88 8.69 -7.51
C ASN A 301 -6.12 9.62 -7.56
N ALA A 302 -6.91 9.73 -6.49
CA ALA A 302 -8.14 10.53 -6.51
C ALA A 302 -7.89 12.04 -6.66
N ALA A 303 -6.77 12.56 -6.14
CA ALA A 303 -6.38 13.96 -6.34
C ALA A 303 -6.05 14.20 -7.83
N ASP A 304 -5.14 13.40 -8.36
CA ASP A 304 -4.69 13.48 -9.76
C ASP A 304 -5.84 13.29 -10.76
N ALA A 305 -6.79 12.39 -10.45
CA ALA A 305 -7.97 12.17 -11.28
C ALA A 305 -8.92 13.38 -11.33
N ARG A 306 -9.02 14.16 -10.25
CA ARG A 306 -9.80 15.42 -10.25
C ARG A 306 -9.08 16.47 -11.08
N GLU A 307 -7.79 16.66 -10.85
CA GLU A 307 -6.97 17.63 -11.59
C GLU A 307 -6.98 17.36 -13.10
N LEU A 308 -6.79 16.11 -13.51
CA LEU A 308 -6.83 15.73 -14.92
C LEU A 308 -8.23 15.92 -15.53
N LEU A 309 -9.30 15.67 -14.76
CA LEU A 309 -10.67 15.87 -15.22
C LEU A 309 -10.98 17.36 -15.43
N ASP A 310 -10.55 18.22 -14.51
CA ASP A 310 -10.71 19.66 -14.60
C ASP A 310 -9.95 20.23 -15.81
N HIS A 311 -8.71 19.76 -16.02
CA HIS A 311 -7.90 20.14 -17.18
C HIS A 311 -8.55 19.76 -18.52
N LEU A 312 -9.11 18.55 -18.63
CA LEU A 312 -9.81 18.10 -19.84
C LEU A 312 -11.10 18.86 -20.10
N GLN A 313 -11.77 19.39 -19.07
CA GLN A 313 -12.99 20.19 -19.22
C GLN A 313 -12.72 21.65 -19.58
N ALA A 314 -11.51 22.14 -19.31
CA ALA A 314 -11.10 23.50 -19.63
C ALA A 314 -10.65 23.69 -21.10
N ARG A 315 -10.46 22.58 -21.84
CA ARG A 315 -10.10 22.58 -23.27
C ARG A 315 -11.34 22.72 -24.16
#